data_AF-A0A7V6IT46-F1
#
_entry.id   AF-A0A7V6IT46-F1
#
_cell.length_a   1.000
_cell.length_b   1.000
_cell.length_c   1.000
_cell.angle_alpha   90.00
_cell.angle_beta   90.00
_cell.angle_gamma   90.00
#
_symmetry.space_group_name_H-M   'P 1'
#
loop_
_entity.id
_entity.type
_entity.pdbx_description
1 polymer ?
#
loop_
_entity_poly.entity_id
_entity_poly.type
_entity_poly.pdbx_seq_one_letter_code
_entity_poly.pdbx_strand_id
1 'polypeptide(L)'
;MKQVSNPMMTPEKIKEVIKSSLKAGDRIHITKKSRKPINNCPAIFKSAYNHFIIIETRVNDNYKETNTISYSELYTGEIVIHELFDKLSSVESGS
;
A
#
# COMPACT_ATOMS: atom_id res chain seq x y z
N MET A 1 4.25 1.48 -29.68
CA MET A 1 3.49 1.23 -28.43
C MET A 1 3.57 2.48 -27.58
N LYS A 2 2.49 3.24 -27.46
CA LYS A 2 2.48 4.48 -26.66
C LYS A 2 2.44 4.08 -25.19
N GLN A 3 3.41 4.53 -24.40
CA GLN A 3 3.30 4.54 -22.95
C GLN A 3 2.05 5.37 -22.60
N VAL A 4 1.01 4.69 -22.11
CA VAL A 4 -0.11 5.37 -21.45
C VAL A 4 0.40 5.68 -20.05
N SER A 5 1.04 6.84 -19.88
CA SER A 5 1.24 7.40 -18.55
C SER A 5 -0.13 7.77 -17.99
N ASN A 6 -0.73 6.86 -17.21
CA ASN A 6 -2.02 7.10 -16.54
C ASN A 6 -1.89 8.30 -15.58
N PRO A 7 -2.56 9.45 -15.83
CA PRO A 7 -2.33 10.67 -15.06
C PRO A 7 -3.06 10.77 -13.71
N MET A 8 -3.79 9.74 -13.25
CA MET A 8 -4.83 9.93 -12.22
C MET A 8 -4.55 9.37 -10.82
N MET A 9 -3.41 8.73 -10.58
CA MET A 9 -3.08 8.20 -9.25
C MET A 9 -1.88 8.93 -8.66
N THR A 10 -2.05 10.15 -8.13
CA THR A 10 -0.94 10.83 -7.45
C THR A 10 -0.71 10.24 -6.05
N PRO A 11 0.48 10.40 -5.43
CA PRO A 11 0.71 9.99 -4.05
C PRO A 11 -0.32 10.58 -3.06
N GLU A 12 -0.84 11.78 -3.34
CA GLU A 12 -1.90 12.41 -2.56
C GLU A 12 -3.21 11.63 -2.63
N LYS A 13 -3.58 11.10 -3.80
CA LYS A 13 -4.79 10.28 -3.94
C LYS A 13 -4.66 8.97 -3.19
N ILE A 14 -3.49 8.34 -3.24
CA ILE A 14 -3.18 7.13 -2.47
C ILE A 14 -3.35 7.39 -0.98
N LYS A 15 -2.83 8.52 -0.50
CA LYS A 15 -3.00 8.97 0.89
C LYS A 15 -4.47 9.13 1.27
N GLU A 16 -5.29 9.78 0.44
CA GLU A 16 -6.73 9.93 0.69
C GLU A 16 -7.46 8.58 0.78
N VAL A 17 -7.17 7.68 -0.16
CA VAL A 17 -7.77 6.34 -0.19
C VAL A 17 -7.39 5.56 1.06
N ILE A 18 -6.12 5.58 1.46
CA ILE A 18 -5.66 4.92 2.69
C ILE A 18 -6.36 5.48 3.92
N LYS A 19 -6.40 6.81 4.07
CA LYS A 19 -7.01 7.46 5.24
C LYS A 19 -8.51 7.22 5.35
N SER A 20 -9.21 7.09 4.22
CA SER A 20 -10.65 6.79 4.18
C SER A 20 -10.95 5.30 4.32
N SER A 21 -10.01 4.42 3.97
CA SER A 21 -10.25 2.98 3.84
C SER A 21 -9.70 2.12 4.96
N LEU A 22 -8.64 2.57 5.64
CA LEU A 22 -7.94 1.79 6.64
C LEU A 22 -7.97 2.48 8.01
N LYS A 23 -8.12 1.69 9.06
CA LYS A 23 -8.06 2.09 10.45
C LYS A 23 -6.95 1.34 11.17
N ALA A 24 -6.39 1.96 12.20
CA ALA A 24 -5.35 1.35 13.01
C ALA A 24 -5.84 0.01 13.58
N GLY A 25 -5.06 -1.06 13.36
CA GLY A 25 -5.41 -2.43 13.72
C GLY A 25 -5.91 -3.29 12.56
N ASP A 26 -6.23 -2.70 11.42
CA ASP A 26 -6.67 -3.44 10.23
C ASP A 26 -5.57 -4.39 9.75
N ARG A 27 -5.99 -5.61 9.38
CA ARG A 27 -5.13 -6.60 8.75
C ARG A 27 -5.08 -6.30 7.25
N ILE A 28 -3.87 -6.16 6.73
CA ILE A 28 -3.63 -5.90 5.31
C ILE A 28 -2.60 -6.88 4.75
N HIS A 29 -2.63 -7.05 3.44
CA HIS A 29 -1.74 -7.91 2.67
C HIS A 29 -0.85 -7.03 1.80
N ILE A 30 0.47 -7.15 2.00
CA ILE A 30 1.45 -6.37 1.24
C ILE A 30 2.29 -7.26 0.35
N THR A 31 2.51 -6.84 -0.89
CA THR A 31 3.48 -7.46 -1.80
C THR A 31 4.55 -6.42 -2.14
N LYS A 32 5.82 -6.78 -1.93
CA LYS A 32 6.96 -5.95 -2.34
C LYS A 32 7.62 -6.56 -3.59
N LYS A 33 7.67 -5.80 -4.68
CA LYS A 33 8.41 -6.13 -5.90
C LYS A 33 9.91 -5.95 -5.66
N SER A 34 10.51 -6.87 -4.91
CA SER A 34 11.96 -6.95 -4.77
C SER A 34 12.53 -8.04 -5.70
N ARG A 35 13.85 -8.01 -5.96
CA ARG A 35 14.55 -9.08 -6.69
C ARG A 35 14.41 -10.46 -6.04
N LYS A 36 14.05 -10.52 -4.75
CA LYS A 36 13.63 -11.74 -4.04
C LYS A 36 12.10 -11.73 -3.89
N PRO A 37 11.41 -12.86 -4.12
CA PRO A 37 9.96 -12.91 -4.08
C PRO A 37 9.45 -12.68 -2.65
N ILE A 38 8.75 -11.57 -2.40
CA ILE A 38 7.90 -11.42 -1.21
C ILE A 38 6.47 -11.60 -1.67
N ASN A 39 6.00 -12.85 -1.60
CA ASN A 39 4.82 -13.36 -2.26
C ASN A 39 3.50 -13.11 -1.50
N ASN A 40 3.36 -11.95 -0.84
CA ASN A 40 2.27 -11.55 0.05
C ASN A 40 2.59 -11.76 1.53
N CYS A 41 2.88 -10.66 2.24
CA CYS A 41 3.18 -10.63 3.66
C CYS A 41 1.98 -10.05 4.42
N PRO A 42 1.43 -10.75 5.43
CA PRO A 42 0.41 -10.19 6.29
C PRO A 42 1.02 -9.11 7.18
N ALA A 43 0.36 -7.95 7.24
CA ALA A 43 0.75 -6.83 8.06
C ALA A 43 -0.46 -6.24 8.80
N ILE A 44 -0.19 -5.49 9.87
CA ILE A 44 -1.19 -4.70 10.59
C ILE A 44 -0.95 -3.24 10.27
N PHE A 45 -1.95 -2.55 9.73
CA PHE A 45 -1.90 -1.10 9.56
C PHE A 45 -1.91 -0.41 10.92
N LYS A 46 -0.94 0.47 11.18
CA LYS A 46 -0.84 1.21 12.44
C LYS A 46 -1.31 2.64 12.31
N SER A 47 -0.81 3.36 11.31
CA SER A 47 -1.09 4.78 11.15
C SER A 47 -0.67 5.31 9.78
N ALA A 48 -1.32 6.38 9.34
CA ALA A 48 -0.96 7.12 8.12
C ALA A 48 -0.49 8.53 8.47
N TYR A 49 0.66 8.93 7.91
CA TYR A 49 1.25 10.25 8.05
C TYR A 49 1.16 11.04 6.74
N ASN A 50 1.89 12.15 6.64
CA ASN A 50 1.81 12.97 5.44
C ASN A 50 2.47 12.36 4.20
N HIS A 51 3.53 11.56 4.39
CA HIS A 51 4.35 11.02 3.29
C HIS A 51 4.48 9.50 3.29
N PHE A 52 4.02 8.84 4.36
CA PHE A 52 4.20 7.40 4.55
C PHE A 52 3.12 6.83 5.47
N ILE A 53 3.02 5.50 5.47
CA ILE A 53 2.28 4.73 6.45
C ILE A 53 3.22 3.90 7.31
N ILE A 54 2.75 3.56 8.50
CA ILE A 54 3.41 2.59 9.38
C ILE A 54 2.58 1.32 9.41
N ILE A 55 3.27 0.21 9.27
CA ILE A 55 2.71 -1.14 9.34
C ILE A 55 3.54 -1.99 10.30
N GLU A 56 2.94 -3.05 10.83
CA GLU A 56 3.62 -4.06 11.64
C GLU A 56 3.54 -5.41 10.94
N THR A 57 4.68 -6.01 10.64
CA THR A 57 4.79 -7.37 10.09
C THR A 57 5.30 -8.34 11.15
N ARG A 58 4.97 -9.62 11.03
CA ARG A 58 5.57 -10.67 11.86
C ARG A 58 6.77 -11.26 11.13
N VAL A 59 7.92 -11.29 11.80
CA VAL A 59 9.12 -11.96 11.28
C VAL A 59 9.15 -13.41 11.75
N ASN A 60 8.70 -13.66 12.99
CA ASN A 60 8.46 -14.98 13.56
C ASN A 60 7.42 -14.86 14.70
N ASP A 61 7.12 -15.96 15.41
CA ASP A 61 6.08 -15.99 16.45
C ASP A 61 6.33 -15.01 17.62
N ASN A 62 7.59 -14.63 17.85
CA ASN A 62 7.99 -13.80 18.98
C ASN A 62 8.42 -12.39 18.60
N TYR A 63 8.64 -12.13 17.31
CA TYR A 63 9.20 -10.87 16.83
C TYR A 63 8.31 -10.21 15.79
N LYS A 64 7.99 -8.95 16.09
CA LYS A 64 7.27 -8.05 15.20
C LYS A 64 8.18 -6.94 14.75
N GLU A 65 8.12 -6.62 13.47
CA GLU A 65 8.88 -5.54 12.88
C GLU A 65 7.93 -4.41 12.47
N THR A 66 8.29 -3.19 12.84
CA THR A 66 7.57 -2.00 12.39
C THR A 66 8.23 -1.48 11.12
N ASN A 67 7.47 -1.44 10.04
CA ASN A 67 7.95 -1.04 8.73
C ASN A 67 7.27 0.28 8.30
N THR A 68 8.05 1.11 7.60
CA THR A 68 7.58 2.36 7.01
C THR A 68 7.45 2.16 5.51
N ILE A 69 6.30 2.54 4.93
CA ILE A 69 6.05 2.48 3.49
C ILE A 69 5.71 3.89 3.01
N SER A 70 6.50 4.43 2.10
CA SER A 70 6.21 5.73 1.49
C SER A 70 5.05 5.65 0.50
N TYR A 71 4.29 6.73 0.35
CA TYR A 71 3.25 6.79 -0.71
C TYR A 71 3.86 6.69 -2.11
N SER A 72 5.12 7.07 -2.28
CA SER A 72 5.86 6.91 -3.53
C SER A 72 6.11 5.44 -3.87
N GLU A 73 6.45 4.57 -2.91
CA GLU A 73 6.61 3.13 -3.13
C GLU A 73 5.30 2.46 -3.54
N LEU A 74 4.17 2.95 -3.01
CA LEU A 74 2.83 2.49 -3.40
C LEU A 74 2.48 2.99 -4.81
N TYR A 75 2.82 4.24 -5.13
CA TYR A 75 2.59 4.84 -6.43
C TYR A 75 3.38 4.16 -7.56
N THR A 76 4.66 3.90 -7.35
CA THR A 76 5.50 3.19 -8.34
C THR A 76 5.14 1.71 -8.45
N GLY A 77 4.27 1.21 -7.56
CA GLY A 77 3.91 -0.19 -7.47
C GLY A 77 5.08 -1.07 -7.04
N GLU A 78 6.10 -0.50 -6.39
CA GLU A 78 7.14 -1.26 -5.68
C GLU A 78 6.50 -2.04 -4.53
N ILE A 79 5.52 -1.42 -3.86
CA ILE A 79 4.71 -2.07 -2.83
C ILE A 79 3.24 -1.99 -3.25
N VAL A 80 2.53 -3.10 -3.09
CA VAL A 80 1.08 -3.21 -3.35
C VAL A 80 0.38 -3.60 -2.07
N ILE A 81 -0.71 -2.90 -1.73
CA ILE A 81 -1.63 -3.26 -0.63
C ILE A 81 -2.90 -3.80 -1.28
N HIS A 82 -3.18 -5.08 -1.12
CA HIS A 82 -4.23 -5.77 -1.88
C HIS A 82 -5.65 -5.29 -1.50
N GLU A 83 -5.90 -4.95 -0.24
CA GLU A 83 -7.19 -4.43 0.24
C GLU A 83 -7.56 -3.07 -0.36
N LEU A 84 -6.58 -2.39 -0.98
CA LEU A 84 -6.79 -1.12 -1.65
C LEU A 84 -6.93 -1.28 -3.16
N PHE A 85 -6.64 -2.45 -3.72
CA PHE A 85 -6.57 -2.64 -5.17
C PHE A 85 -7.91 -2.33 -5.85
N ASP A 86 -9.01 -2.90 -5.34
CA ASP A 86 -10.36 -2.67 -5.87
C ASP A 86 -10.83 -1.22 -5.67
N LYS A 87 -10.37 -0.57 -4.59
CA LYS A 87 -10.73 0.82 -4.28
C LYS A 87 -9.97 1.81 -5.16
N LEU A 88 -8.74 1.46 -5.54
CA LEU A 88 -7.93 2.24 -6.46
C LEU A 88 -8.40 2.04 -7.91
N SER A 89 -8.83 0.84 -8.30
CA SER A 89 -9.37 0.55 -9.63
C SER A 89 -10.80 1.06 -9.83
N SER A 90 -11.64 1.09 -8.78
CA SER A 90 -13.00 1.66 -8.86
C SER A 90 -13.02 3.17 -9.14
N VAL A 91 -11.94 3.89 -8.81
CA VAL A 91 -11.78 5.31 -9.18
C VAL A 91 -11.55 5.48 -10.68
N GLU A 92 -11.04 4.45 -11.39
CA GLU A 92 -10.79 4.50 -12.84
C GLU A 92 -12.06 4.28 -13.69
N SER A 93 -13.14 3.76 -13.10
CA SER A 93 -14.37 3.39 -13.83
C SER A 93 -15.51 4.42 -13.70
N GLY A 94 -15.24 5.55 -13.03
CA GLY A 94 -16.23 6.61 -12.77
C GLY A 94 -15.75 7.96 -13.27
N SER A 95 -15.69 8.14 -14.59
CA SER A 95 -15.64 9.45 -15.29
C SER A 95 -16.24 9.31 -16.68
#